data_AF-A0A925Y5F5-F1
#
_entry.id   AF-A0A925Y5F5-F1
#
_cell.length_a   1.000
_cell.length_b   1.000
_cell.length_c   1.000
_cell.angle_alpha   90.00
_cell.angle_beta   90.00
_cell.angle_gamma   90.00
#
_symmetry.space_group_name_H-M   'P 1'
#
loop_
_entity.id
_entity.type
_entity.pdbx_description
1 polymer ?
#
loop_
_entity_poly.entity_id
_entity_poly.type
_entity_poly.pdbx_seq_one_letter_code
_entity_poly.pdbx_strand_id
1 'polypeptide(L)'
;MATVREATVWVLRDGKGRTEVSWTNDQGEIVQAVDDQPYPMPSPESLCSQTQAGQSLAKPIDESQADNGDAISVRIAMEADYEYFKSAGQMNEDRALAYTAAMMSVVRDLFEKEANISLQVSWFKVWTDETKDPYQVKGNAYALPDLVRAYWSANYKSVDRDLAHVMTSVSYGGGGFGYYDALCNKDYGFSVSSPTGLQSLPTFGFTYDAYIVAHELGHNFNAPHSHDCFWGPALDTCYTKDDAALSLGDACYTRPITPRPNNGSIMSYCANANYTLSGNDFSKYKVELTFIPKVADHIRASAVDAISKGCLTQPKTPLLYLRRPIGEEAITGGSPLSITWGSARLDSVDLDYSIDGTSWNRIASGIPCRPALYEWVVPNVSTSALIVRIASSRDTSLKDGMILPLAVEKTVGISADKTSMDDVVLTTENVVVNRNETITLVVYDLQGRALLRRDLSPHSTSPWHEGLSHQGAVIVTASTLDGRLLNRGVFLGK
;
A
#
# COMPACT_ATOMS: atom_id res chain seq x y z
N MET A 1 -30.45 -0.67 -22.07
CA MET A 1 -31.06 -0.51 -20.72
C MET A 1 -29.88 -0.50 -19.76
N ALA A 2 -29.80 0.44 -18.82
CA ALA A 2 -28.68 0.45 -17.88
C ALA A 2 -28.95 -0.58 -16.78
N THR A 3 -28.15 -1.64 -16.73
CA THR A 3 -28.27 -2.71 -15.73
C THR A 3 -27.76 -2.16 -14.39
N VAL A 4 -28.58 -2.25 -13.33
CA VAL A 4 -28.15 -1.97 -11.97
C VAL A 4 -27.80 -3.32 -11.36
N ARG A 5 -26.57 -3.49 -10.88
CA ARG A 5 -26.13 -4.74 -10.25
C ARG A 5 -25.78 -4.49 -8.79
N GLU A 6 -26.56 -5.10 -7.90
CA GLU A 6 -26.15 -5.22 -6.51
C GLU A 6 -25.11 -6.34 -6.42
N ALA A 7 -23.86 -6.00 -6.72
CA ALA A 7 -22.74 -6.91 -6.58
C ALA A 7 -22.07 -6.67 -5.22
N THR A 8 -22.14 -7.66 -4.34
CA THR A 8 -21.14 -7.75 -3.27
C THR A 8 -19.88 -8.33 -3.89
N VAL A 9 -18.87 -7.48 -4.06
CA VAL A 9 -17.58 -7.89 -4.61
C VAL A 9 -16.74 -8.48 -3.49
N TRP A 10 -16.47 -9.78 -3.59
CA TRP A 10 -15.51 -10.45 -2.73
C TRP A 10 -14.17 -10.39 -3.43
N VAL A 11 -13.27 -9.60 -2.85
CA VAL A 11 -11.86 -9.66 -3.16
C VAL A 11 -11.26 -10.64 -2.16
N LEU A 12 -11.08 -11.88 -2.59
CA LEU A 12 -10.39 -12.90 -1.81
C LEU A 12 -8.99 -13.04 -2.35
N ARG A 13 -8.00 -13.07 -1.44
CA ARG A 13 -6.67 -13.52 -1.81
C ARG A 13 -6.69 -15.04 -1.73
N ASP A 14 -6.46 -15.70 -2.85
CA ASP A 14 -6.30 -17.15 -2.83
C ASP A 14 -5.01 -17.53 -2.08
N GLY A 15 -4.85 -18.82 -1.76
CA GLY A 15 -3.67 -19.33 -1.07
C GLY A 15 -2.35 -19.20 -1.83
N LYS A 16 -2.34 -18.54 -3.00
CA LYS A 16 -1.19 -18.27 -3.87
C LYS A 16 -0.97 -16.77 -4.09
N GLY A 17 -1.67 -15.90 -3.36
CA GLY A 17 -1.54 -14.44 -3.46
C GLY A 17 -2.21 -13.83 -4.69
N ARG A 18 -3.03 -14.58 -5.43
CA ARG A 18 -3.82 -14.01 -6.54
C ARG A 18 -5.06 -13.33 -5.96
N THR A 19 -5.32 -12.11 -6.41
CA THR A 19 -6.59 -11.44 -6.16
C THR A 19 -7.67 -12.16 -6.96
N GLU A 20 -8.41 -13.05 -6.31
CA GLU A 20 -9.64 -13.59 -6.82
C GLU A 20 -10.74 -12.56 -6.60
N VAL A 21 -11.06 -11.85 -7.67
CA VAL A 21 -12.25 -11.03 -7.72
C VAL A 21 -13.42 -11.93 -8.06
N SER A 22 -14.37 -12.02 -7.14
CA SER A 22 -15.64 -12.68 -7.37
C SER A 22 -16.82 -11.80 -7.04
N TRP A 23 -17.89 -11.95 -7.79
CA TRP A 23 -19.13 -11.20 -7.60
C TRP A 23 -20.32 -12.09 -7.86
N THR A 24 -21.48 -11.69 -7.34
CA THR A 24 -22.75 -12.35 -7.62
C THR A 24 -23.31 -11.81 -8.96
N ASN A 25 -23.61 -12.69 -9.91
CA ASN A 25 -24.32 -12.31 -11.14
C ASN A 25 -25.83 -12.12 -10.91
N ASP A 26 -26.55 -11.71 -11.95
CA ASP A 26 -27.99 -11.43 -11.90
C ASP A 26 -28.84 -12.68 -11.54
N GLN A 27 -28.26 -13.89 -11.60
CA GLN A 27 -28.87 -15.16 -11.23
C GLN A 27 -28.55 -15.59 -9.79
N GLY A 28 -27.74 -14.82 -9.04
CA GLY A 28 -27.31 -15.19 -7.69
C GLY A 28 -26.07 -16.09 -7.64
N GLU A 29 -25.41 -16.34 -8.77
CA GLU A 29 -24.24 -17.22 -8.87
C GLU A 29 -22.94 -16.44 -8.66
N ILE A 30 -21.93 -17.09 -8.07
CA ILE A 30 -20.60 -16.49 -7.88
C ILE A 30 -19.80 -16.64 -9.17
N VAL A 31 -19.43 -15.52 -9.78
CA VAL A 31 -18.57 -15.44 -10.98
C VAL A 31 -17.16 -15.03 -10.55
N GLN A 32 -16.13 -15.63 -11.15
CA GLN A 32 -14.71 -15.32 -10.90
C GLN A 32 -14.06 -14.77 -12.17
N ALA A 33 -13.27 -13.70 -12.06
CA ALA A 33 -12.46 -13.22 -13.19
C ALA A 33 -11.18 -14.08 -13.35
N VAL A 34 -11.07 -14.80 -14.46
CA VAL A 34 -9.82 -15.44 -14.93
C VAL A 34 -9.57 -14.96 -16.36
N ASP A 35 -8.34 -14.53 -16.64
CA ASP A 35 -7.91 -13.86 -17.88
C ASP A 35 -7.80 -14.79 -19.09
N ASP A 36 -8.14 -14.24 -20.26
CA ASP A 36 -7.70 -14.71 -21.57
C ASP A 36 -7.48 -13.50 -22.53
N GLN A 37 -6.22 -13.05 -22.60
CA GLN A 37 -5.48 -12.50 -23.76
C GLN A 37 -5.19 -10.97 -23.87
N PRO A 38 -3.96 -10.57 -24.28
CA PRO A 38 -3.50 -9.17 -24.38
C PRO A 38 -3.69 -8.54 -25.78
N TYR A 39 -4.00 -7.24 -25.85
CA TYR A 39 -4.03 -6.42 -27.07
C TYR A 39 -3.14 -5.15 -26.95
N PRO A 40 -2.58 -4.63 -28.05
CA PRO A 40 -1.53 -3.60 -28.04
C PRO A 40 -2.05 -2.15 -27.99
N MET A 41 -1.22 -1.27 -27.44
CA MET A 41 -1.45 0.15 -27.14
C MET A 41 -1.41 1.08 -28.37
N PRO A 42 -2.23 2.16 -28.43
CA PRO A 42 -2.01 3.32 -29.29
C PRO A 42 -1.20 4.45 -28.61
N SER A 43 -0.59 5.31 -29.43
CA SER A 43 0.36 6.40 -29.05
C SER A 43 -0.31 7.68 -28.50
N PRO A 44 0.43 8.55 -27.77
CA PRO A 44 -0.15 9.60 -26.92
C PRO A 44 -0.21 10.98 -27.57
N GLU A 45 -1.35 11.68 -27.49
CA GLU A 45 -1.41 13.15 -27.53
C GLU A 45 -2.45 13.74 -26.54
N SER A 46 -1.89 14.46 -25.56
CA SER A 46 -2.31 15.56 -24.64
C SER A 46 -3.76 15.81 -24.21
N LEU A 47 -3.96 16.12 -22.91
CA LEU A 47 -5.01 17.02 -22.40
C LEU A 47 -4.62 17.68 -21.04
N CYS A 48 -4.62 19.02 -20.99
CA CYS A 48 -4.70 19.84 -19.78
C CYS A 48 -5.26 21.23 -20.13
N SER A 49 -6.47 21.54 -19.68
CA SER A 49 -6.87 22.86 -19.14
C SER A 49 -8.37 22.86 -18.84
N GLN A 50 -8.73 23.12 -17.58
CA GLN A 50 -9.84 23.96 -17.09
C GLN A 50 -10.19 23.56 -15.65
N THR A 51 -9.89 24.45 -14.70
CA THR A 51 -10.25 24.37 -13.29
C THR A 51 -11.32 25.42 -12.96
N GLN A 52 -12.37 25.01 -12.25
CA GLN A 52 -13.12 25.90 -11.36
C GLN A 52 -13.15 25.28 -9.97
N ALA A 53 -12.84 26.10 -8.97
CA ALA A 53 -12.64 25.69 -7.58
C ALA A 53 -13.97 25.45 -6.86
N GLY A 54 -14.12 24.25 -6.28
CA GLY A 54 -15.15 23.96 -5.28
C GLY A 54 -14.80 24.58 -3.93
N GLN A 55 -15.81 25.00 -3.17
CA GLN A 55 -15.65 25.64 -1.86
C GLN A 55 -15.22 24.63 -0.78
N SER A 56 -14.14 24.94 -0.07
CA SER A 56 -13.65 24.18 1.08
C SER A 56 -14.60 24.31 2.28
N LEU A 57 -14.97 23.17 2.88
CA LEU A 57 -15.74 23.07 4.12
C LEU A 57 -14.89 22.54 5.29
N ALA A 58 -13.56 22.50 5.15
CA ALA A 58 -12.68 21.85 6.12
C ALA A 58 -12.83 22.48 7.52
N LYS A 59 -13.26 21.66 8.48
CA LYS A 59 -13.06 21.93 9.91
C LYS A 59 -11.99 20.98 10.44
N PRO A 60 -11.16 21.42 11.40
CA PRO A 60 -10.29 20.52 12.15
C PRO A 60 -11.12 19.43 12.83
N ILE A 61 -10.66 18.19 12.74
CA ILE A 61 -11.29 17.03 13.42
C ILE A 61 -10.98 17.15 14.92
N ASP A 62 -12.01 16.98 15.77
CA ASP A 62 -11.89 16.99 17.24
C ASP A 62 -11.60 15.56 17.73
N GLU A 63 -10.44 15.35 18.39
CA GLU A 63 -9.85 14.06 18.80
C GLU A 63 -10.62 13.35 19.94
N SER A 64 -11.92 13.61 20.12
CA SER A 64 -12.64 13.33 21.35
C SER A 64 -13.09 11.87 21.58
N GLN A 65 -12.74 10.91 20.71
CA GLN A 65 -12.90 9.47 20.96
C GLN A 65 -11.61 8.68 20.74
N ALA A 66 -11.24 7.88 21.73
CA ALA A 66 -10.08 7.00 21.67
C ALA A 66 -10.29 5.91 20.61
N ASP A 67 -9.44 5.90 19.58
CA ASP A 67 -9.37 4.81 18.61
C ASP A 67 -9.13 3.48 19.35
N ASN A 68 -10.07 2.54 19.23
CA ASN A 68 -9.98 1.23 19.89
C ASN A 68 -9.09 0.23 19.12
N GLY A 69 -8.54 0.65 17.98
CA GLY A 69 -7.68 -0.15 17.11
C GLY A 69 -8.43 -1.14 16.20
N ASP A 70 -9.77 -1.15 16.24
CA ASP A 70 -10.58 -2.04 15.38
C ASP A 70 -10.53 -1.63 13.92
N ALA A 71 -10.47 -2.61 13.02
CA ALA A 71 -10.62 -2.35 11.59
C ALA A 71 -11.98 -1.67 11.34
N ILE A 72 -11.98 -0.58 10.58
CA ILE A 72 -13.20 0.14 10.19
C ILE A 72 -13.61 -0.36 8.80
N SER A 73 -14.91 -0.50 8.56
CA SER A 73 -15.44 -0.81 7.23
C SER A 73 -16.16 0.40 6.65
N VAL A 74 -15.87 0.71 5.39
CA VAL A 74 -16.52 1.80 4.64
C VAL A 74 -17.07 1.25 3.34
N ARG A 75 -18.37 1.46 3.11
CA ARG A 75 -19.09 0.98 1.94
C ARG A 75 -19.08 2.05 0.86
N ILE A 76 -18.58 1.68 -0.29
CA ILE A 76 -18.49 2.54 -1.47
C ILE A 76 -19.52 2.03 -2.48
N ALA A 77 -20.38 2.92 -2.96
CA ALA A 77 -21.22 2.67 -4.12
C ALA A 77 -20.50 3.19 -5.37
N MET A 78 -20.28 2.32 -6.33
CA MET A 78 -19.50 2.63 -7.53
C MET A 78 -20.45 2.84 -8.71
N GLU A 79 -20.30 3.93 -9.45
CA GLU A 79 -20.98 4.13 -10.73
C GLU A 79 -19.96 4.40 -11.83
N ALA A 80 -20.24 3.93 -13.03
CA ALA A 80 -19.42 4.14 -14.21
C ALA A 80 -20.28 4.67 -15.37
N ASP A 81 -19.79 5.71 -16.03
CA ASP A 81 -20.43 6.30 -17.21
C ASP A 81 -20.21 5.43 -18.47
N TYR A 82 -20.78 5.88 -19.60
CA TYR A 82 -20.67 5.15 -20.87
C TYR A 82 -19.25 5.13 -21.44
N GLU A 83 -18.42 6.13 -21.16
CA GLU A 83 -17.02 6.14 -21.61
C GLU A 83 -16.19 5.12 -20.84
N TYR A 84 -16.45 4.95 -19.54
CA TYR A 84 -15.87 3.86 -18.76
C TYR A 84 -16.29 2.48 -19.30
N PHE A 85 -17.57 2.32 -19.66
CA PHE A 85 -18.05 1.10 -20.30
C PHE A 85 -17.32 0.78 -21.61
N LYS A 86 -17.07 1.79 -22.46
CA LYS A 86 -16.31 1.64 -23.70
C LYS A 86 -14.84 1.30 -23.44
N SER A 87 -14.20 1.97 -22.50
CA SER A 87 -12.77 1.86 -22.24
C SER A 87 -12.45 0.65 -21.35
N ALA A 88 -12.60 0.79 -20.03
CA ALA A 88 -12.31 -0.26 -19.05
C ALA A 88 -13.18 -1.50 -19.26
N GLY A 89 -14.47 -1.28 -19.53
CA GLY A 89 -15.43 -2.35 -19.79
C GLY A 89 -15.29 -3.01 -21.16
N GLN A 90 -14.62 -2.40 -22.13
CA GLN A 90 -14.58 -2.86 -23.53
C GLN A 90 -15.96 -3.31 -24.05
N MET A 91 -17.00 -2.52 -23.77
CA MET A 91 -18.39 -2.81 -24.12
C MET A 91 -18.96 -4.09 -23.48
N ASN A 92 -18.40 -4.51 -22.34
CA ASN A 92 -18.84 -5.66 -21.56
C ASN A 92 -19.04 -5.27 -20.08
N GLU A 93 -20.23 -5.52 -19.55
CA GLU A 93 -20.61 -5.14 -18.18
C GLU A 93 -19.84 -5.94 -17.12
N ASP A 94 -19.64 -7.23 -17.35
CA ASP A 94 -18.89 -8.11 -16.44
C ASP A 94 -17.42 -7.68 -16.37
N ARG A 95 -16.84 -7.28 -17.51
CA ARG A 95 -15.50 -6.72 -17.55
C ARG A 95 -15.41 -5.38 -16.83
N ALA A 96 -16.40 -4.50 -16.99
CA ALA A 96 -16.43 -3.21 -16.29
C ALA A 96 -16.46 -3.41 -14.76
N LEU A 97 -17.27 -4.35 -14.28
CA LEU A 97 -17.33 -4.72 -12.87
C LEU A 97 -16.02 -5.38 -12.41
N ALA A 98 -15.48 -6.33 -13.16
CA ALA A 98 -14.23 -7.01 -12.82
C ALA A 98 -13.05 -6.03 -12.75
N TYR A 99 -12.98 -5.07 -13.69
CA TYR A 99 -11.98 -4.01 -13.69
C TYR A 99 -12.13 -3.10 -12.46
N THR A 100 -13.36 -2.64 -12.18
CA THR A 100 -13.66 -1.81 -11.01
C THR A 100 -13.25 -2.52 -9.72
N ALA A 101 -13.61 -3.79 -9.60
CA ALA A 101 -13.30 -4.61 -8.44
C ALA A 101 -11.79 -4.87 -8.26
N ALA A 102 -11.07 -5.14 -9.35
CA ALA A 102 -9.62 -5.31 -9.32
C ALA A 102 -8.93 -4.00 -8.93
N MET A 103 -9.33 -2.87 -9.49
CA MET A 103 -8.82 -1.55 -9.11
C MET A 103 -9.09 -1.25 -7.63
N MET A 104 -10.33 -1.45 -7.18
CA MET A 104 -10.71 -1.23 -5.78
C MET A 104 -10.02 -2.20 -4.82
N SER A 105 -9.55 -3.37 -5.28
CA SER A 105 -8.74 -4.26 -4.44
C SER A 105 -7.38 -3.65 -4.07
N VAL A 106 -6.75 -2.93 -5.01
CA VAL A 106 -5.48 -2.24 -4.79
C VAL A 106 -5.70 -1.03 -3.87
N VAL A 107 -6.76 -0.26 -4.14
CA VAL A 107 -7.13 0.88 -3.28
C VAL A 107 -7.46 0.40 -1.87
N ARG A 108 -8.26 -0.66 -1.73
CA ARG A 108 -8.59 -1.25 -0.44
C ARG A 108 -7.33 -1.70 0.31
N ASP A 109 -6.42 -2.40 -0.34
CA ASP A 109 -5.18 -2.90 0.27
C ASP A 109 -4.34 -1.77 0.88
N LEU A 110 -4.24 -0.65 0.17
CA LEU A 110 -3.59 0.56 0.67
C LEU A 110 -4.26 1.11 1.93
N PHE A 111 -5.58 1.30 1.91
CA PHE A 111 -6.33 1.79 3.08
C PHE A 111 -6.27 0.81 4.27
N GLU A 112 -6.27 -0.50 4.01
CA GLU A 112 -6.15 -1.54 5.03
C GLU A 112 -4.76 -1.50 5.68
N LYS A 113 -3.71 -1.53 4.86
CA LYS A 113 -2.32 -1.53 5.32
C LYS A 113 -1.96 -0.27 6.10
N GLU A 114 -2.30 0.91 5.57
CA GLU A 114 -1.82 2.16 6.13
C GLU A 114 -2.78 2.78 7.14
N ALA A 115 -4.09 2.71 6.91
CA ALA A 115 -5.09 3.36 7.75
C ALA A 115 -6.01 2.40 8.52
N ASN A 116 -5.82 1.08 8.45
CA ASN A 116 -6.69 0.08 9.10
C ASN A 116 -8.19 0.26 8.74
N ILE A 117 -8.45 0.63 7.48
CA ILE A 117 -9.79 0.84 6.92
C ILE A 117 -10.01 -0.13 5.75
N SER A 118 -11.08 -0.91 5.81
CA SER A 118 -11.48 -1.84 4.76
C SER A 118 -12.59 -1.24 3.90
N LEU A 119 -12.27 -0.97 2.63
CA LEU A 119 -13.23 -0.46 1.65
C LEU A 119 -14.03 -1.62 1.02
N GLN A 120 -15.35 -1.50 1.00
CA GLN A 120 -16.24 -2.52 0.45
C GLN A 120 -17.08 -1.94 -0.69
N VAL A 121 -16.98 -2.54 -1.88
CA VAL A 121 -17.90 -2.22 -2.98
C VAL A 121 -19.26 -2.83 -2.64
N SER A 122 -20.22 -1.96 -2.31
CA SER A 122 -21.56 -2.33 -1.84
C SER A 122 -22.61 -2.32 -2.96
N TRP A 123 -22.31 -1.62 -4.05
CA TRP A 123 -23.21 -1.41 -5.17
C TRP A 123 -22.40 -1.03 -6.40
N PHE A 124 -22.78 -1.54 -7.58
CA PHE A 124 -22.14 -1.18 -8.85
C PHE A 124 -23.17 -0.92 -9.96
N LYS A 125 -22.96 0.14 -10.72
CA LYS A 125 -23.72 0.42 -11.93
C LYS A 125 -22.80 0.90 -13.04
N VAL A 126 -23.06 0.45 -14.25
CA VAL A 126 -22.42 0.97 -15.45
C VAL A 126 -23.47 1.39 -16.49
N TRP A 127 -23.30 2.54 -17.11
CA TRP A 127 -24.14 3.00 -18.21
C TRP A 127 -23.69 2.35 -19.52
N THR A 128 -24.54 1.51 -20.12
CA THR A 128 -24.22 0.76 -21.35
C THR A 128 -24.82 1.36 -22.63
N ASP A 129 -25.57 2.44 -22.49
CA ASP A 129 -26.25 3.14 -23.56
C ASP A 129 -25.93 4.64 -23.44
N GLU A 130 -25.13 5.15 -24.38
CA GLU A 130 -24.67 6.54 -24.43
C GLU A 130 -25.80 7.56 -24.33
N THR A 131 -26.96 7.24 -24.93
CA THR A 131 -28.11 8.16 -24.96
C THR A 131 -28.84 8.22 -23.63
N LYS A 132 -28.58 7.27 -22.74
CA LYS A 132 -29.20 7.16 -21.41
C LYS A 132 -28.27 7.55 -20.28
N ASP A 133 -26.96 7.60 -20.54
CA ASP A 133 -25.99 8.18 -19.62
C ASP A 133 -26.39 9.63 -19.31
N PRO A 134 -26.67 9.97 -18.04
CA PRO A 134 -27.12 11.29 -17.64
C PRO A 134 -25.98 12.32 -17.58
N TYR A 135 -24.72 11.87 -17.61
CA TYR A 135 -23.55 12.72 -17.41
C TYR A 135 -22.96 13.20 -18.73
N GLN A 136 -22.82 12.28 -19.70
CA GLN A 136 -22.30 12.56 -21.05
C GLN A 136 -21.01 13.39 -21.07
N VAL A 137 -20.14 13.20 -20.06
CA VAL A 137 -18.95 14.05 -19.83
C VAL A 137 -17.77 13.74 -20.75
N LYS A 138 -17.86 12.67 -21.56
CA LYS A 138 -16.85 12.29 -22.56
C LYS A 138 -15.44 12.15 -22.00
N GLY A 139 -15.29 11.59 -20.79
CA GLY A 139 -13.99 11.46 -20.13
C GLY A 139 -13.63 12.57 -19.15
N ASN A 140 -14.36 13.68 -19.15
CA ASN A 140 -14.00 14.83 -18.31
C ASN A 140 -14.51 14.65 -16.87
N ALA A 141 -13.68 14.05 -16.00
CA ALA A 141 -14.02 13.87 -14.59
C ALA A 141 -14.34 15.19 -13.86
N TYR A 142 -13.74 16.32 -14.25
CA TYR A 142 -14.01 17.61 -13.59
C TYR A 142 -15.42 18.15 -13.85
N ALA A 143 -16.12 17.63 -14.87
CA ALA A 143 -17.52 17.97 -15.14
C ALA A 143 -18.51 17.11 -14.34
N LEU A 144 -18.07 16.00 -13.74
CA LEU A 144 -18.93 15.08 -13.02
C LEU A 144 -19.46 15.59 -11.67
N PRO A 145 -18.73 16.34 -10.80
CA PRO A 145 -19.11 16.49 -9.40
C PRO A 145 -20.54 17.01 -9.19
N ASP A 146 -20.91 18.10 -9.86
CA ASP A 146 -22.24 18.69 -9.71
C ASP A 146 -23.33 17.88 -10.42
N LEU A 147 -23.02 17.28 -11.57
CA LEU A 147 -23.96 16.41 -12.32
C LEU A 147 -24.31 15.15 -11.51
N VAL A 148 -23.28 14.50 -10.96
CA VAL A 148 -23.39 13.30 -10.12
C VAL A 148 -24.23 13.60 -8.90
N ARG A 149 -23.93 14.68 -8.17
CA ARG A 149 -24.69 15.07 -6.98
C ARG A 149 -26.16 15.30 -7.30
N ALA A 150 -26.45 16.08 -8.34
CA ALA A 150 -27.81 16.34 -8.77
C ALA A 150 -28.54 15.02 -9.14
N TYR A 151 -27.91 14.18 -9.96
CA TYR A 151 -28.51 12.93 -10.43
C TYR A 151 -28.74 11.92 -9.29
N TRP A 152 -27.75 11.71 -8.42
CA TRP A 152 -27.86 10.81 -7.28
C TRP A 152 -28.91 11.26 -6.28
N SER A 153 -28.98 12.58 -6.01
CA SER A 153 -30.01 13.12 -5.15
C SER A 153 -31.42 12.88 -5.70
N ALA A 154 -31.60 12.83 -7.02
CA ALA A 154 -32.90 12.58 -7.63
C ALA A 154 -33.24 11.08 -7.72
N ASN A 155 -32.24 10.21 -7.97
CA ASN A 155 -32.49 8.84 -8.41
C ASN A 155 -32.03 7.75 -7.43
N TYR A 156 -31.04 8.03 -6.58
CA TYR A 156 -30.33 7.00 -5.79
C TYR A 156 -30.28 7.30 -4.29
N LYS A 157 -31.28 8.01 -3.75
CA LYS A 157 -31.39 8.30 -2.31
C LYS A 157 -31.42 7.04 -1.42
N SER A 158 -31.97 5.94 -1.93
CA SER A 158 -32.13 4.69 -1.19
C SER A 158 -30.92 3.77 -1.27
N VAL A 159 -29.89 4.08 -2.08
CA VAL A 159 -28.69 3.26 -2.16
C VAL A 159 -27.95 3.33 -0.82
N ASP A 160 -27.79 2.17 -0.20
CA ASP A 160 -27.11 2.05 1.08
C ASP A 160 -25.60 2.10 0.87
N ARG A 161 -24.97 3.17 1.38
CA ARG A 161 -23.58 3.53 1.13
C ARG A 161 -23.06 4.49 2.18
N ASP A 162 -21.74 4.51 2.36
CA ASP A 162 -21.06 5.50 3.18
C ASP A 162 -20.41 6.57 2.28
N LEU A 163 -19.93 6.18 1.10
CA LEU A 163 -19.50 7.08 0.02
C LEU A 163 -20.01 6.56 -1.34
N ALA A 164 -20.06 7.45 -2.33
CA ALA A 164 -20.20 7.07 -3.73
C ALA A 164 -18.96 7.52 -4.52
N HIS A 165 -18.54 6.72 -5.49
CA HIS A 165 -17.46 7.08 -6.41
C HIS A 165 -17.94 6.89 -7.84
N VAL A 166 -17.91 7.94 -8.65
CA VAL A 166 -18.42 7.90 -10.04
C VAL A 166 -17.28 8.08 -11.03
N MET A 167 -17.17 7.14 -11.96
CA MET A 167 -16.06 7.05 -12.89
C MET A 167 -16.51 7.36 -14.30
N THR A 168 -15.69 8.14 -14.99
CA THR A 168 -15.65 8.18 -16.46
C THR A 168 -14.35 7.52 -16.91
N SER A 169 -14.10 7.40 -18.21
CA SER A 169 -12.77 6.99 -18.68
C SER A 169 -12.42 7.64 -20.00
N VAL A 170 -11.13 7.84 -20.21
CA VAL A 170 -10.49 8.18 -21.49
C VAL A 170 -9.17 7.44 -21.55
N SER A 171 -8.77 7.05 -22.75
CA SER A 171 -7.61 6.18 -22.97
C SER A 171 -6.27 6.74 -22.44
N TYR A 172 -6.14 8.06 -22.27
CA TYR A 172 -4.92 8.67 -21.72
C TYR A 172 -4.98 8.90 -20.19
N GLY A 173 -6.11 8.59 -19.55
CA GLY A 173 -6.34 8.88 -18.13
C GLY A 173 -6.66 10.36 -17.90
N GLY A 174 -7.63 10.63 -17.02
CA GLY A 174 -7.96 11.98 -16.57
C GLY A 174 -7.82 12.10 -15.06
N GLY A 175 -7.88 13.34 -14.56
CA GLY A 175 -7.85 13.61 -13.12
C GLY A 175 -9.12 13.16 -12.41
N GLY A 176 -9.29 13.66 -11.19
CA GLY A 176 -10.46 13.41 -10.40
C GLY A 176 -10.83 14.61 -9.54
N PHE A 177 -11.88 14.43 -8.75
CA PHE A 177 -12.28 15.37 -7.73
C PHE A 177 -12.96 14.64 -6.57
N GLY A 178 -12.50 14.88 -5.35
CA GLY A 178 -13.12 14.42 -4.11
C GLY A 178 -13.59 15.58 -3.25
N TYR A 179 -14.80 15.48 -2.70
CA TYR A 179 -15.24 16.40 -1.65
C TYR A 179 -14.54 16.10 -0.33
N TYR A 180 -14.14 17.16 0.37
CA TYR A 180 -13.56 17.08 1.71
C TYR A 180 -14.59 16.70 2.77
N ASP A 181 -14.15 15.96 3.80
CA ASP A 181 -14.94 15.62 5.00
C ASP A 181 -16.35 15.12 4.66
N ALA A 182 -16.39 14.11 3.79
CA ALA A 182 -17.61 13.76 3.07
C ALA A 182 -18.18 12.39 3.46
N LEU A 183 -17.54 11.69 4.40
CA LEU A 183 -18.01 10.39 4.91
C LEU A 183 -19.49 10.46 5.35
N CYS A 184 -20.28 9.52 4.84
CA CYS A 184 -21.73 9.38 5.07
C CYS A 184 -22.61 10.55 4.61
N ASN A 185 -22.03 11.62 4.06
CA ASN A 185 -22.82 12.74 3.59
C ASN A 185 -23.55 12.32 2.30
N LYS A 186 -24.88 12.31 2.31
CA LYS A 186 -25.64 11.88 1.13
C LYS A 186 -25.62 12.91 -0.01
N ASP A 187 -25.35 14.17 0.31
CA ASP A 187 -25.30 15.27 -0.66
C ASP A 187 -23.89 15.54 -1.19
N TYR A 188 -22.84 15.26 -0.40
CA TYR A 188 -21.45 15.59 -0.73
C TYR A 188 -20.49 14.40 -0.65
N GLY A 189 -20.92 13.25 -0.11
CA GLY A 189 -20.13 12.00 0.02
C GLY A 189 -19.88 11.32 -1.31
N PHE A 190 -19.18 12.05 -2.18
CA PHE A 190 -18.86 11.70 -3.55
C PHE A 190 -17.39 11.99 -3.83
N SER A 191 -16.81 11.14 -4.65
CA SER A 191 -15.61 11.44 -5.42
C SER A 191 -15.84 10.99 -6.85
N VAL A 192 -15.07 11.55 -7.78
CA VAL A 192 -15.16 11.22 -9.20
C VAL A 192 -13.77 11.09 -9.79
N SER A 193 -13.61 10.19 -10.75
CA SER A 193 -12.31 9.98 -11.39
C SER A 193 -12.44 9.60 -12.85
N SER A 194 -11.35 9.77 -13.61
CA SER A 194 -11.23 9.28 -14.97
C SER A 194 -10.06 8.30 -15.12
N PRO A 195 -10.16 7.06 -14.59
CA PRO A 195 -9.17 6.01 -14.86
C PRO A 195 -8.95 5.79 -16.36
N THR A 196 -7.76 5.34 -16.73
CA THR A 196 -7.38 5.03 -18.12
C THR A 196 -8.20 3.87 -18.68
N GLY A 197 -8.52 2.87 -17.86
CA GLY A 197 -9.23 1.67 -18.28
C GLY A 197 -8.39 0.72 -19.14
N LEU A 198 -7.08 0.94 -19.26
CA LEU A 198 -6.21 0.21 -20.20
C LEU A 198 -5.48 -0.99 -19.61
N GLN A 199 -5.65 -1.25 -18.32
CA GLN A 199 -4.89 -2.29 -17.61
C GLN A 199 -5.42 -3.70 -17.91
N SER A 200 -4.51 -4.67 -18.01
CA SER A 200 -4.85 -6.08 -18.21
C SER A 200 -5.21 -6.75 -16.89
N LEU A 201 -6.39 -7.35 -16.82
CA LEU A 201 -6.74 -8.32 -15.77
C LEU A 201 -5.98 -9.64 -16.01
N PRO A 202 -5.61 -10.43 -14.98
CA PRO A 202 -5.93 -10.27 -13.55
C PRO A 202 -4.83 -9.50 -12.79
N THR A 203 -3.73 -9.16 -13.47
CA THR A 203 -2.63 -8.37 -12.90
C THR A 203 -2.97 -6.89 -12.98
N PHE A 204 -3.75 -6.41 -12.03
CA PHE A 204 -3.83 -4.98 -11.78
C PHE A 204 -2.52 -4.56 -11.11
N GLY A 205 -1.50 -4.29 -11.92
CA GLY A 205 -0.26 -3.70 -11.43
C GLY A 205 -0.55 -2.37 -10.72
N PHE A 206 0.45 -1.84 -10.03
CA PHE A 206 0.42 -0.45 -9.60
C PHE A 206 0.15 0.46 -10.81
N THR A 207 -1.01 1.11 -10.83
CA THR A 207 -1.52 1.82 -12.02
C THR A 207 -2.09 3.17 -11.64
N TYR A 208 -1.96 4.12 -12.56
CA TYR A 208 -2.51 5.47 -12.46
C TYR A 208 -3.98 5.47 -11.99
N ASP A 209 -4.75 4.47 -12.44
CA ASP A 209 -6.16 4.28 -12.11
C ASP A 209 -6.40 4.05 -10.62
N ALA A 210 -5.63 3.15 -9.98
CA ALA A 210 -5.71 2.95 -8.53
C ALA A 210 -5.21 4.18 -7.76
N TYR A 211 -4.15 4.83 -8.24
CA TYR A 211 -3.63 6.07 -7.65
C TYR A 211 -4.69 7.17 -7.60
N ILE A 212 -5.36 7.47 -8.72
CA ILE A 212 -6.31 8.59 -8.76
C ILE A 212 -7.55 8.28 -7.94
N VAL A 213 -8.06 7.05 -7.97
CA VAL A 213 -9.21 6.66 -7.14
C VAL A 213 -8.86 6.73 -5.65
N ALA A 214 -7.67 6.25 -5.25
CA ALA A 214 -7.21 6.35 -3.87
C ALA A 214 -7.05 7.81 -3.42
N HIS A 215 -6.51 8.68 -4.29
CA HIS A 215 -6.36 10.11 -4.05
C HIS A 215 -7.71 10.77 -3.78
N GLU A 216 -8.68 10.61 -4.70
CA GLU A 216 -9.98 11.27 -4.53
C GLU A 216 -10.79 10.71 -3.37
N LEU A 217 -10.66 9.41 -3.09
CA LEU A 217 -11.28 8.83 -1.90
C LEU A 217 -10.66 9.41 -0.63
N GLY A 218 -9.34 9.59 -0.54
CA GLY A 218 -8.74 10.15 0.67
C GLY A 218 -9.17 11.60 0.96
N HIS A 219 -9.52 12.40 -0.06
CA HIS A 219 -10.20 13.69 0.16
C HIS A 219 -11.53 13.50 0.90
N ASN A 220 -12.30 12.44 0.61
CA ASN A 220 -13.53 12.14 1.37
C ASN A 220 -13.26 11.84 2.85
N PHE A 221 -12.06 11.35 3.19
CA PHE A 221 -11.53 11.20 4.56
C PHE A 221 -10.82 12.48 5.06
N ASN A 222 -11.17 13.63 4.48
CA ASN A 222 -10.69 14.95 4.86
C ASN A 222 -9.16 15.13 4.75
N ALA A 223 -8.46 14.32 3.95
CA ALA A 223 -7.02 14.41 3.80
C ALA A 223 -6.61 15.43 2.74
N PRO A 224 -5.98 16.57 3.09
CA PRO A 224 -5.50 17.54 2.11
C PRO A 224 -4.25 17.03 1.40
N HIS A 225 -3.92 17.70 0.29
CA HIS A 225 -2.69 17.39 -0.41
C HIS A 225 -1.46 17.58 0.50
N SER A 226 -0.41 16.81 0.25
CA SER A 226 0.80 16.79 1.08
C SER A 226 1.59 18.11 1.02
N HIS A 227 1.38 18.95 0.00
CA HIS A 227 1.95 20.29 -0.11
C HIS A 227 1.16 21.39 0.64
N ASP A 228 0.02 21.07 1.26
CA ASP A 228 -0.85 22.04 1.95
C ASP A 228 -0.31 22.43 3.35
N CYS A 229 -0.58 23.66 3.79
CA CYS A 229 -0.21 24.15 5.14
C CYS A 229 -1.03 23.52 6.27
N PHE A 230 -2.09 22.77 5.96
CA PHE A 230 -2.89 22.01 6.91
C PHE A 230 -2.01 21.13 7.82
N TRP A 231 -0.93 20.58 7.26
CA TRP A 231 0.01 19.73 7.98
C TRP A 231 0.93 20.51 8.94
N GLY A 232 0.82 21.83 9.04
CA GLY A 232 1.81 22.71 9.65
C GLY A 232 2.87 23.07 8.59
N PRO A 233 4.10 22.54 8.66
CA PRO A 233 4.94 22.48 7.48
C PRO A 233 4.35 21.46 6.49
N ALA A 234 4.33 21.82 5.21
CA ALA A 234 3.99 20.87 4.15
C ALA A 234 4.89 19.63 4.19
N LEU A 235 4.31 18.47 3.88
CA LEU A 235 4.98 17.17 3.89
C LEU A 235 5.84 16.93 2.65
N ASP A 236 5.57 17.67 1.57
CA ASP A 236 6.47 17.81 0.44
C ASP A 236 6.58 19.27 -0.02
N THR A 237 7.58 19.52 -0.86
CA THR A 237 7.84 20.84 -1.47
C THR A 237 7.99 20.71 -2.98
N CYS A 238 7.31 19.74 -3.59
CA CYS A 238 7.37 19.53 -5.03
C CYS A 238 6.69 20.65 -5.81
N TYR A 239 5.90 21.47 -5.11
CA TYR A 239 5.12 22.52 -5.72
C TYR A 239 5.11 23.79 -4.85
N THR A 240 4.88 24.94 -5.50
CA THR A 240 4.73 26.24 -4.83
C THR A 240 3.51 26.97 -5.39
N LYS A 241 2.89 27.81 -4.56
CA LYS A 241 1.65 28.53 -4.89
C LYS A 241 1.75 29.41 -6.13
N ASP A 242 2.94 29.95 -6.41
CA ASP A 242 3.19 30.86 -7.53
C ASP A 242 3.71 30.14 -8.79
N ASP A 243 3.64 28.80 -8.82
CA ASP A 243 4.13 28.04 -9.96
C ASP A 243 3.13 28.08 -11.13
N ALA A 244 3.48 28.89 -12.12
CA ALA A 244 2.70 29.10 -13.33
C ALA A 244 2.43 27.82 -14.15
N ALA A 245 3.18 26.73 -13.94
CA ALA A 245 3.01 25.50 -14.71
C ALA A 245 1.74 24.73 -14.37
N LEU A 246 1.27 24.76 -13.11
CA LEU A 246 0.06 24.02 -12.68
C LEU A 246 -1.04 24.92 -12.09
N SER A 247 -0.73 26.17 -11.68
CA SER A 247 -1.69 27.11 -11.07
C SER A 247 -2.50 26.54 -9.89
N LEU A 248 -1.92 25.67 -9.06
CA LEU A 248 -2.60 25.06 -7.91
C LEU A 248 -2.46 25.98 -6.69
N GLY A 249 -3.60 26.50 -6.21
CA GLY A 249 -3.65 27.58 -5.21
C GLY A 249 -3.46 27.14 -3.75
N ASP A 250 -3.36 25.85 -3.49
CA ASP A 250 -3.38 25.21 -2.16
C ASP A 250 -1.99 24.89 -1.59
N ALA A 251 -0.92 25.11 -2.36
CA ALA A 251 0.44 24.94 -1.86
C ALA A 251 0.79 25.92 -0.74
N CYS A 252 1.47 25.37 0.27
CA CYS A 252 1.83 26.11 1.47
C CYS A 252 2.90 27.18 1.22
N TYR A 253 3.86 26.87 0.36
CA TYR A 253 5.02 27.71 0.12
C TYR A 253 4.89 28.53 -1.16
N THR A 254 5.33 29.79 -1.10
CA THR A 254 5.50 30.70 -2.24
C THR A 254 6.96 30.74 -2.69
N ARG A 255 7.24 31.34 -3.84
CA ARG A 255 8.63 31.64 -4.26
C ARG A 255 9.32 32.54 -3.21
N PRO A 256 10.67 32.48 -3.05
CA PRO A 256 11.68 31.87 -3.93
C PRO A 256 12.07 30.42 -3.58
N ILE A 257 11.25 29.67 -2.84
CA ILE A 257 11.53 28.24 -2.61
C ILE A 257 11.59 27.51 -3.95
N THR A 258 12.70 26.83 -4.22
CA THR A 258 12.89 26.02 -5.42
C THR A 258 12.35 24.61 -5.17
N PRO A 259 11.32 24.16 -5.92
CA PRO A 259 10.86 22.78 -5.85
C PRO A 259 12.00 21.81 -6.10
N ARG A 260 12.02 20.73 -5.31
CA ARG A 260 12.99 19.64 -5.49
C ARG A 260 12.26 18.36 -5.89
N PRO A 261 12.80 17.59 -6.84
CA PRO A 261 12.25 16.29 -7.15
C PRO A 261 12.19 15.40 -5.90
N ASN A 262 11.03 14.78 -5.69
CA ASN A 262 10.77 13.83 -4.61
C ASN A 262 9.84 12.77 -5.20
N ASN A 263 9.97 11.50 -4.80
CA ASN A 263 9.06 10.45 -5.28
C ASN A 263 7.60 10.76 -4.93
N GLY A 264 7.34 11.49 -3.83
CA GLY A 264 6.00 11.90 -3.43
C GLY A 264 5.14 10.73 -2.93
N SER A 265 3.90 11.06 -2.57
CA SER A 265 2.88 10.13 -2.06
C SER A 265 1.59 10.28 -2.86
N ILE A 266 0.60 9.43 -2.59
CA ILE A 266 -0.71 9.48 -3.25
C ILE A 266 -1.35 10.86 -3.16
N MET A 267 -1.13 11.62 -2.08
CA MET A 267 -1.67 12.97 -1.91
C MET A 267 -0.77 14.09 -2.44
N SER A 268 0.25 13.77 -3.26
CA SER A 268 1.22 14.73 -3.77
C SER A 268 1.09 14.96 -5.28
N TYR A 269 1.42 16.17 -5.73
CA TYR A 269 1.66 16.45 -7.15
C TYR A 269 3.14 16.32 -7.56
N CYS A 270 3.93 15.58 -6.78
CA CYS A 270 5.35 15.37 -7.08
C CYS A 270 5.57 14.69 -8.44
N ALA A 271 4.68 13.79 -8.86
CA ALA A 271 4.78 13.16 -10.18
C ALA A 271 4.75 14.20 -11.32
N ASN A 272 3.82 15.16 -11.26
CA ASN A 272 3.73 16.26 -12.22
C ASN A 272 4.97 17.15 -12.18
N ALA A 273 5.40 17.54 -10.97
CA ALA A 273 6.58 18.37 -10.79
C ALA A 273 7.85 17.68 -11.32
N ASN A 274 8.05 16.41 -11.00
CA ASN A 274 9.19 15.61 -11.45
C ASN A 274 9.22 15.49 -12.97
N TYR A 275 8.06 15.27 -13.59
CA TYR A 275 7.91 15.24 -15.04
C TYR A 275 8.26 16.57 -15.69
N THR A 276 7.77 17.69 -15.16
CA THR A 276 8.08 19.02 -15.71
C THR A 276 9.56 19.37 -15.51
N LEU A 277 10.11 19.16 -14.31
CA LEU A 277 11.50 19.47 -13.97
C LEU A 277 12.52 18.60 -14.71
N SER A 278 12.12 17.41 -15.15
CA SER A 278 12.96 16.53 -15.97
C SER A 278 12.96 16.87 -17.46
N GLY A 279 12.24 17.92 -17.87
CA GLY A 279 12.06 18.25 -19.29
C GLY A 279 11.08 17.32 -19.98
N ASN A 280 10.00 16.94 -19.30
CA ASN A 280 8.93 16.06 -19.79
C ASN A 280 9.37 14.60 -19.99
N ASP A 281 10.33 14.11 -19.20
CA ASP A 281 10.69 12.69 -19.17
C ASP A 281 9.65 11.89 -18.38
N PHE A 282 8.83 11.13 -19.11
CA PHE A 282 7.74 10.32 -18.53
C PHE A 282 8.23 9.24 -17.57
N SER A 283 9.51 8.82 -17.64
CA SER A 283 10.09 7.90 -16.64
C SER A 283 10.18 8.51 -15.23
N LYS A 284 10.01 9.84 -15.14
CA LYS A 284 9.96 10.60 -13.88
C LYS A 284 8.54 10.86 -13.40
N TYR A 285 7.52 10.56 -14.20
CA TYR A 285 6.12 10.64 -13.80
C TYR A 285 5.74 9.40 -12.98
N LYS A 286 6.14 9.40 -11.71
CA LYS A 286 5.89 8.30 -10.77
C LYS A 286 5.63 8.85 -9.38
N VAL A 287 4.87 8.07 -8.62
CA VAL A 287 4.56 8.34 -7.21
C VAL A 287 4.72 7.05 -6.41
N GLU A 288 5.09 7.15 -5.13
CA GLU A 288 5.02 5.98 -4.26
C GLU A 288 3.55 5.70 -3.91
N LEU A 289 3.11 4.43 -4.02
CA LEU A 289 1.76 4.01 -3.64
C LEU A 289 1.64 3.90 -2.12
N THR A 290 1.74 5.05 -1.46
CA THR A 290 1.61 5.21 -0.02
C THR A 290 0.88 6.51 0.25
N PHE A 291 0.08 6.52 1.30
CA PHE A 291 -0.42 7.77 1.87
C PHE A 291 0.65 8.49 2.66
N ILE A 292 1.77 7.87 3.05
CA ILE A 292 2.71 8.30 4.11
C ILE A 292 2.05 8.37 5.51
N PRO A 293 2.82 8.09 6.60
CA PRO A 293 2.23 7.88 7.93
C PRO A 293 1.29 8.99 8.40
N LYS A 294 1.69 10.26 8.24
CA LYS A 294 0.89 11.39 8.73
C LYS A 294 -0.46 11.53 8.02
N VAL A 295 -0.52 11.24 6.72
CA VAL A 295 -1.79 11.30 5.98
C VAL A 295 -2.63 10.06 6.30
N ALA A 296 -2.01 8.88 6.40
CA ALA A 296 -2.71 7.65 6.79
C ALA A 296 -3.34 7.77 8.20
N ASP A 297 -2.61 8.34 9.15
CA ASP A 297 -3.09 8.62 10.51
C ASP A 297 -4.26 9.61 10.49
N HIS A 298 -4.21 10.63 9.62
CA HIS A 298 -5.29 11.59 9.47
C HIS A 298 -6.54 11.00 8.81
N ILE A 299 -6.37 10.18 7.77
CA ILE A 299 -7.45 9.39 7.13
C ILE A 299 -8.12 8.51 8.19
N ARG A 300 -7.32 7.84 9.02
CA ARG A 300 -7.81 7.02 10.14
C ARG A 300 -8.58 7.86 11.15
N ALA A 301 -8.05 9.02 11.56
CA ALA A 301 -8.72 9.91 12.49
C ALA A 301 -10.08 10.38 11.95
N SER A 302 -10.18 10.71 10.66
CA SER A 302 -11.46 11.06 10.01
C SER A 302 -12.48 9.92 10.07
N ALA A 303 -12.05 8.67 9.84
CA ALA A 303 -12.94 7.52 9.95
C ALA A 303 -13.39 7.25 11.39
N VAL A 304 -12.50 7.42 12.38
CA VAL A 304 -12.83 7.29 13.81
C VAL A 304 -13.83 8.36 14.24
N ASP A 305 -13.61 9.61 13.82
CA ASP A 305 -14.54 10.71 14.07
C ASP A 305 -15.91 10.46 13.43
N ALA A 306 -15.95 9.93 12.21
CA ALA A 306 -17.19 9.54 11.56
C ALA A 306 -17.96 8.43 12.32
N ILE A 307 -17.26 7.51 13.00
CA ILE A 307 -17.89 6.54 13.94
C ILE A 307 -18.42 7.26 15.18
N SER A 308 -17.64 8.19 15.74
CA SER A 308 -18.05 8.95 16.94
C SER A 308 -19.35 9.72 16.73
N LYS A 309 -19.53 10.25 15.51
CA LYS A 309 -20.73 10.93 15.04
C LYS A 309 -21.89 9.99 14.69
N GLY A 310 -21.69 8.67 14.82
CA GLY A 310 -22.67 7.64 14.49
C GLY A 310 -22.95 7.47 13.01
N CYS A 311 -22.11 8.04 12.13
CA CYS A 311 -22.29 7.95 10.68
C CYS A 311 -21.74 6.64 10.13
N LEU A 312 -20.51 6.28 10.50
CA LEU A 312 -19.95 4.97 10.20
C LEU A 312 -20.32 3.99 11.33
N THR A 313 -20.51 2.73 10.95
CA THR A 313 -20.74 1.65 11.93
C THR A 313 -19.57 0.68 11.91
N GLN A 314 -19.29 0.09 13.07
CA GLN A 314 -18.31 -0.99 13.17
C GLN A 314 -18.69 -2.16 12.25
N PRO A 315 -17.71 -2.91 11.70
CA PRO A 315 -17.98 -4.05 10.84
C PRO A 315 -19.01 -5.00 11.44
N LYS A 316 -19.97 -5.48 10.64
CA LYS A 316 -21.03 -6.39 11.11
C LYS A 316 -20.60 -7.85 11.11
N THR A 317 -19.63 -8.20 10.27
CA THR A 317 -19.01 -9.52 10.17
C THR A 317 -17.56 -9.46 10.61
N PRO A 318 -16.96 -10.61 11.00
CA PRO A 318 -15.53 -10.67 11.29
C PRO A 318 -14.69 -10.18 10.10
N LEU A 319 -13.69 -9.36 10.40
CA LEU A 319 -12.69 -8.90 9.43
C LEU A 319 -11.29 -9.23 9.93
N LEU A 320 -10.42 -9.62 9.00
CA LEU A 320 -9.02 -9.91 9.26
C LEU A 320 -8.20 -9.65 7.99
N TYR A 321 -7.12 -8.89 8.12
CA TYR A 321 -6.15 -8.69 7.04
C TYR A 321 -4.77 -8.37 7.62
N LEU A 322 -3.72 -8.76 6.89
CA LEU A 322 -2.33 -8.49 7.22
C LEU A 322 -1.97 -7.08 6.77
N ARG A 323 -1.38 -6.28 7.66
CA ARG A 323 -0.92 -4.91 7.37
C ARG A 323 0.58 -4.84 7.12
N ARG A 324 1.37 -5.52 7.97
CA ARG A 324 2.82 -5.70 7.80
C ARG A 324 3.20 -7.15 8.12
N PRO A 325 4.20 -7.70 7.42
CA PRO A 325 4.97 -7.09 6.32
C PRO A 325 4.20 -7.01 4.98
N ILE A 326 4.64 -6.13 4.06
CA ILE A 326 3.98 -5.88 2.76
C ILE A 326 4.60 -6.61 1.56
N GLY A 327 5.86 -7.05 1.63
CA GLY A 327 6.43 -7.99 0.64
C GLY A 327 7.46 -7.49 -0.36
N GLU A 328 8.15 -6.37 -0.14
CA GLU A 328 9.10 -5.83 -1.14
C GLU A 328 10.48 -5.46 -0.57
N GLU A 329 10.67 -5.59 0.74
CA GLU A 329 11.92 -5.25 1.40
C GLU A 329 12.80 -6.50 1.57
N ALA A 330 14.09 -6.37 1.27
CA ALA A 330 15.05 -7.38 1.70
C ALA A 330 15.28 -7.23 3.21
N ILE A 331 15.03 -8.31 3.94
CA ILE A 331 15.20 -8.34 5.39
C ILE A 331 16.37 -9.23 5.78
N THR A 332 16.93 -8.94 6.95
CA THR A 332 18.10 -9.62 7.47
C THR A 332 17.67 -10.82 8.33
N GLY A 333 18.11 -12.02 7.99
CA GLY A 333 17.84 -13.22 8.79
C GLY A 333 18.35 -13.05 10.23
N GLY A 334 17.51 -13.42 11.21
CA GLY A 334 17.78 -13.21 12.63
C GLY A 334 17.39 -11.82 13.17
N SER A 335 16.92 -10.89 12.34
CA SER A 335 16.41 -9.61 12.82
C SER A 335 14.98 -9.74 13.35
N PRO A 336 14.56 -8.88 14.31
CA PRO A 336 13.14 -8.72 14.62
C PRO A 336 12.40 -8.15 13.41
N LEU A 337 11.16 -8.58 13.23
CA LEU A 337 10.20 -8.11 12.24
C LEU A 337 8.83 -7.96 12.91
N SER A 338 8.28 -6.75 12.85
CA SER A 338 6.95 -6.44 13.35
C SER A 338 5.88 -6.95 12.38
N ILE A 339 5.08 -7.91 12.84
CA ILE A 339 3.88 -8.38 12.15
C ILE A 339 2.68 -7.59 12.70
N THR A 340 1.94 -6.90 11.83
CA THR A 340 0.75 -6.13 12.23
C THR A 340 -0.44 -6.51 11.36
N TRP A 341 -1.64 -6.37 11.92
CA TRP A 341 -2.88 -6.73 11.25
C TRP A 341 -4.01 -5.75 11.56
N GLY A 342 -5.03 -5.76 10.71
CA GLY A 342 -6.33 -5.20 11.02
C GLY A 342 -7.28 -6.32 11.39
N SER A 343 -8.10 -6.09 12.41
CA SER A 343 -9.16 -7.04 12.77
C SER A 343 -10.36 -6.35 13.38
N ALA A 344 -11.53 -6.95 13.22
CA ALA A 344 -12.75 -6.56 13.92
C ALA A 344 -13.57 -7.81 14.24
N ARG A 345 -14.25 -7.81 15.40
CA ARG A 345 -15.05 -8.95 15.89
C ARG A 345 -14.27 -10.27 15.95
N LEU A 346 -13.01 -10.20 16.36
CA LEU A 346 -12.14 -11.36 16.55
C LEU A 346 -11.42 -11.27 17.90
N ASP A 347 -11.33 -12.42 18.56
CA ASP A 347 -10.65 -12.52 19.86
C ASP A 347 -9.15 -12.80 19.68
N SER A 348 -8.80 -13.75 18.79
CA SER A 348 -7.42 -14.21 18.62
C SER A 348 -7.09 -14.67 17.20
N VAL A 349 -5.80 -14.63 16.88
CA VAL A 349 -5.22 -14.99 15.58
C VAL A 349 -4.04 -15.95 15.72
N ASP A 350 -3.79 -16.68 14.64
CA ASP A 350 -2.62 -17.53 14.44
C ASP A 350 -1.77 -16.95 13.31
N LEU A 351 -0.45 -17.03 13.47
CA LEU A 351 0.55 -16.56 12.50
C LEU A 351 1.38 -17.73 12.00
N ASP A 352 1.52 -17.87 10.69
CA ASP A 352 2.41 -18.85 10.06
C ASP A 352 3.31 -18.16 9.02
N TYR A 353 4.45 -18.76 8.73
CA TYR A 353 5.33 -18.36 7.64
C TYR A 353 5.69 -19.53 6.73
N SER A 354 6.06 -19.23 5.50
CA SER A 354 6.63 -20.18 4.54
C SER A 354 7.88 -19.56 3.92
N ILE A 355 8.93 -20.37 3.71
CA ILE A 355 10.18 -19.94 3.05
C ILE A 355 10.32 -20.50 1.63
N ASP A 356 9.34 -21.29 1.20
CA ASP A 356 9.27 -21.97 -0.10
C ASP A 356 7.92 -21.71 -0.81
N GLY A 357 7.05 -20.89 -0.22
CA GLY A 357 5.70 -20.59 -0.68
C GLY A 357 4.68 -21.73 -0.53
N THR A 358 5.06 -22.91 -0.04
CA THR A 358 4.19 -24.10 -0.05
C THR A 358 4.10 -24.79 1.32
N SER A 359 5.21 -24.90 2.04
CA SER A 359 5.30 -25.48 3.38
C SER A 359 5.16 -24.40 4.43
N TRP A 360 4.21 -24.59 5.35
CA TRP A 360 3.90 -23.60 6.39
C TRP A 360 4.42 -24.02 7.75
N ASN A 361 5.10 -23.09 8.42
CA ASN A 361 5.63 -23.21 9.76
C ASN A 361 4.91 -22.24 10.69
N ARG A 362 4.56 -22.68 11.90
CA ARG A 362 3.88 -21.86 12.91
C ARG A 362 4.84 -20.83 13.50
N ILE A 363 4.46 -19.55 13.48
CA ILE A 363 5.13 -18.49 14.26
C ILE A 363 4.58 -18.49 15.69
N ALA A 364 3.27 -18.34 15.83
CA ALA A 364 2.56 -18.25 17.10
C ALA A 364 1.05 -18.50 16.90
N SER A 365 0.35 -18.85 17.97
CA SER A 365 -1.08 -19.22 17.93
C SER A 365 -1.85 -18.67 19.12
N GLY A 366 -3.13 -18.39 18.94
CA GLY A 366 -4.00 -17.86 20.00
C GLY A 366 -3.56 -16.47 20.47
N ILE A 367 -2.93 -15.69 19.59
CA ILE A 367 -2.45 -14.33 19.89
C ILE A 367 -3.68 -13.44 20.02
N PRO A 368 -3.88 -12.71 21.14
CA PRO A 368 -4.97 -11.74 21.25
C PRO A 368 -4.92 -10.72 20.11
N CYS A 369 -6.08 -10.35 19.55
CA CYS A 369 -6.13 -9.36 18.47
C CYS A 369 -5.63 -7.96 18.89
N ARG A 370 -5.50 -7.69 20.19
CA ARG A 370 -5.06 -6.42 20.77
C ARG A 370 -3.94 -6.62 21.79
N PRO A 371 -2.82 -5.88 21.68
CA PRO A 371 -2.46 -4.97 20.57
C PRO A 371 -2.31 -5.73 19.24
N ALA A 372 -2.58 -5.06 18.12
CA ALA A 372 -2.55 -5.66 16.78
C ALA A 372 -1.12 -5.78 16.21
N LEU A 373 -0.20 -6.28 17.04
CA LEU A 373 1.24 -6.31 16.80
C LEU A 373 1.83 -7.59 17.41
N TYR A 374 2.70 -8.25 16.67
CA TYR A 374 3.54 -9.35 17.15
C TYR A 374 4.97 -9.18 16.63
N GLU A 375 5.95 -9.19 17.53
CA GLU A 375 7.36 -9.13 17.19
C GLU A 375 7.91 -10.54 16.94
N TRP A 376 8.35 -10.79 15.71
CA TRP A 376 8.86 -12.10 15.29
C TRP A 376 10.33 -12.01 14.88
N VAL A 377 11.15 -12.95 15.36
CA VAL A 377 12.53 -13.08 14.88
C VAL A 377 12.55 -13.92 13.61
N VAL A 378 12.96 -13.31 12.52
CA VAL A 378 12.98 -13.92 11.19
C VAL A 378 14.01 -15.07 11.18
N PRO A 379 13.66 -16.28 10.68
CA PRO A 379 14.60 -17.37 10.55
C PRO A 379 15.84 -16.97 9.77
N ASN A 380 17.02 -17.35 10.26
CA ASN A 380 18.27 -17.03 9.59
C ASN A 380 18.55 -17.98 8.42
N VAL A 381 17.78 -17.83 7.35
CA VAL A 381 17.85 -18.60 6.11
C VAL A 381 17.99 -17.68 4.90
N SER A 382 18.54 -18.18 3.80
CA SER A 382 18.55 -17.46 2.52
C SER A 382 17.33 -17.92 1.71
N THR A 383 16.41 -17.00 1.44
CA THR A 383 15.23 -17.28 0.59
C THR A 383 14.73 -16.00 -0.07
N SER A 384 14.15 -16.09 -1.25
CA SER A 384 13.39 -15.02 -1.91
C SER A 384 11.89 -15.29 -1.90
N ALA A 385 11.44 -16.30 -1.13
CA ALA A 385 10.08 -16.81 -1.11
C ALA A 385 9.47 -16.74 0.30
N LEU A 386 9.98 -15.86 1.18
CA LEU A 386 9.40 -15.71 2.51
C LEU A 386 8.03 -15.04 2.39
N ILE A 387 6.99 -15.74 2.84
CA ILE A 387 5.64 -15.20 3.00
C ILE A 387 5.13 -15.46 4.40
N VAL A 388 4.31 -14.54 4.91
CA VAL A 388 3.62 -14.62 6.19
C VAL A 388 2.12 -14.65 5.93
N ARG A 389 1.40 -15.44 6.72
CA ARG A 389 -0.06 -15.44 6.75
C ARG A 389 -0.59 -15.31 8.17
N ILE A 390 -1.82 -14.83 8.26
CA ILE A 390 -2.59 -14.67 9.48
C ILE A 390 -3.94 -15.37 9.30
N ALA A 391 -4.42 -16.05 10.35
CA ALA A 391 -5.74 -16.68 10.36
C ALA A 391 -6.43 -16.47 11.70
N SER A 392 -7.76 -16.46 11.74
CA SER A 392 -8.50 -16.53 13.00
C SER A 392 -8.23 -17.88 13.68
N SER A 393 -7.96 -17.86 14.99
CA SER A 393 -7.73 -19.10 15.74
C SER A 393 -8.98 -19.96 15.90
N ARG A 394 -10.18 -19.39 15.70
CA ARG A 394 -11.48 -20.10 15.80
C ARG A 394 -12.04 -20.54 14.45
N ASP A 395 -11.73 -19.79 13.39
CA ASP A 395 -12.21 -20.06 12.04
C ASP A 395 -11.08 -19.86 11.04
N THR A 396 -10.41 -20.96 10.70
CA THR A 396 -9.26 -20.93 9.78
C THR A 396 -9.63 -20.61 8.33
N SER A 397 -10.93 -20.50 8.00
CA SER A 397 -11.37 -20.00 6.70
C SER A 397 -11.19 -18.49 6.59
N LEU A 398 -11.25 -17.77 7.72
CA LEU A 398 -10.93 -16.36 7.81
C LEU A 398 -9.41 -16.18 7.98
N LYS A 399 -8.74 -15.88 6.88
CA LYS A 399 -7.29 -15.74 6.79
C LYS A 399 -6.89 -14.73 5.72
N ASP A 400 -5.69 -14.19 5.87
CA ASP A 400 -5.04 -13.35 4.88
C ASP A 400 -3.53 -13.64 4.87
N GLY A 401 -2.82 -13.15 3.87
CA GLY A 401 -1.37 -13.31 3.80
C GLY A 401 -0.73 -12.38 2.79
N MET A 402 0.59 -12.42 2.81
CA MET A 402 1.42 -11.69 1.85
C MET A 402 1.16 -12.18 0.42
N ILE A 403 1.04 -11.23 -0.51
CA ILE A 403 0.99 -11.51 -1.95
C ILE A 403 2.40 -11.65 -2.51
N LEU A 404 3.29 -10.71 -2.14
CA LEU A 404 4.65 -10.65 -2.63
C LEU A 404 5.60 -11.23 -1.57
N PRO A 405 6.54 -12.10 -1.97
CA PRO A 405 7.49 -12.67 -1.04
C PRO A 405 8.58 -11.67 -0.67
N LEU A 406 9.03 -11.73 0.59
CA LEU A 406 10.24 -11.03 1.03
C LEU A 406 11.48 -11.85 0.69
N ALA A 407 12.55 -11.13 0.38
CA ALA A 407 13.89 -11.69 0.39
C ALA A 407 14.45 -11.68 1.81
N VAL A 408 14.90 -12.83 2.30
CA VAL A 408 15.68 -12.95 3.53
C VAL A 408 17.14 -13.16 3.15
N GLU A 409 17.98 -12.21 3.51
CA GLU A 409 19.43 -12.35 3.44
C GLU A 409 19.91 -13.05 4.70
N LYS A 410 20.45 -14.26 4.53
CA LYS A 410 21.08 -14.99 5.63
C LYS A 410 22.23 -14.16 6.21
N THR A 411 22.21 -13.92 7.51
CA THR A 411 23.35 -13.33 8.21
C THR A 411 24.39 -14.37 8.53
N VAL A 412 25.65 -13.95 8.40
CA VAL A 412 26.78 -14.70 8.93
C VAL A 412 26.78 -14.51 10.44
N GLY A 413 26.51 -15.58 11.18
CA GLY A 413 26.75 -15.62 12.62
C GLY A 413 28.25 -15.49 12.88
N ILE A 414 28.64 -14.57 13.77
CA ILE A 414 29.97 -14.56 14.38
C ILE A 414 29.74 -14.95 15.83
N SER A 415 30.05 -16.19 16.17
CA SER A 415 30.11 -16.66 17.55
C SER A 415 31.55 -16.67 18.04
N ALA A 416 31.74 -16.52 19.34
CA ALA A 416 33.02 -16.74 19.98
C ALA A 416 32.84 -17.86 21.00
N ASP A 417 33.43 -19.02 20.73
CA ASP A 417 33.44 -20.12 21.70
C ASP A 417 34.73 -20.06 22.53
N LYS A 418 34.56 -20.18 23.85
CA LYS A 418 35.69 -20.41 24.78
C LYS A 418 36.06 -21.89 24.71
N THR A 419 37.15 -22.20 24.01
CA THR A 419 37.61 -23.59 23.88
C THR A 419 38.66 -23.98 24.94
N SER A 420 39.26 -23.03 25.66
CA SER A 420 40.00 -23.24 26.92
C SER A 420 40.31 -21.88 27.59
N MET A 421 41.02 -21.86 28.73
CA MET A 421 41.23 -20.65 29.54
C MET A 421 42.01 -19.51 28.86
N ASP A 422 42.63 -19.74 27.69
CA ASP A 422 43.57 -18.79 27.07
C ASP A 422 43.26 -18.40 25.61
N ASP A 423 42.20 -18.95 24.98
CA ASP A 423 41.87 -18.69 23.56
C ASP A 423 40.41 -18.25 23.36
N VAL A 424 40.20 -17.18 22.59
CA VAL A 424 38.90 -16.81 22.02
C VAL A 424 38.86 -17.32 20.59
N VAL A 425 38.06 -18.37 20.33
CA VAL A 425 37.87 -18.87 18.97
C VAL A 425 36.66 -18.18 18.36
N LEU A 426 36.89 -17.32 17.36
CA LEU A 426 35.81 -16.81 16.52
C LEU A 426 35.34 -17.93 15.60
N THR A 427 34.27 -18.61 15.99
CA THR A 427 33.60 -19.59 15.13
C THR A 427 32.61 -18.85 14.27
N THR A 428 32.73 -19.02 12.96
CA THR A 428 31.68 -18.60 12.05
C THR A 428 30.81 -19.81 11.74
N GLU A 429 29.98 -20.22 12.71
CA GLU A 429 29.04 -21.30 12.45
C GLU A 429 28.09 -20.89 11.32
N ASN A 430 28.08 -21.68 10.26
CA ASN A 430 27.19 -21.52 9.10
C ASN A 430 27.39 -20.25 8.26
N VAL A 431 28.64 -19.87 7.96
CA VAL A 431 28.90 -18.98 6.81
C VAL A 431 28.51 -19.70 5.52
N VAL A 432 27.26 -19.57 5.12
CA VAL A 432 26.95 -19.72 3.71
C VAL A 432 27.21 -18.35 3.12
N VAL A 433 28.44 -18.12 2.62
CA VAL A 433 28.74 -16.97 1.75
C VAL A 433 27.98 -17.22 0.45
N ASN A 434 26.67 -17.03 0.46
CA ASN A 434 25.87 -17.09 -0.76
C ASN A 434 25.84 -15.69 -1.35
N ARG A 435 26.98 -15.34 -1.97
CA ARG A 435 27.18 -14.30 -2.99
C ARG A 435 28.63 -14.47 -3.48
N ASN A 436 28.89 -14.17 -4.74
CA ASN A 436 30.23 -14.15 -5.35
C ASN A 436 31.14 -13.04 -4.77
N GLU A 437 30.95 -12.66 -3.50
CA GLU A 437 31.56 -11.51 -2.85
C GLU A 437 32.48 -11.95 -1.72
N THR A 438 33.66 -11.34 -1.67
CA THR A 438 34.61 -11.51 -0.58
C THR A 438 34.13 -10.77 0.66
N ILE A 439 34.13 -11.45 1.81
CA ILE A 439 33.81 -10.85 3.12
C ILE A 439 35.11 -10.50 3.84
N THR A 440 35.27 -9.26 4.26
CA THR A 440 36.36 -8.83 5.14
C THR A 440 35.91 -8.90 6.60
N LEU A 441 36.59 -9.71 7.40
CA LEU A 441 36.54 -9.66 8.85
C LEU A 441 37.62 -8.71 9.36
N VAL A 442 37.27 -7.83 10.30
CA VAL A 442 38.23 -6.99 11.02
C VAL A 442 37.95 -7.08 12.51
N VAL A 443 39.00 -7.32 13.28
CA VAL A 443 38.97 -7.25 14.74
C VAL A 443 39.64 -5.95 15.16
N TYR A 444 38.96 -5.15 15.96
CA TYR A 444 39.46 -3.91 16.52
C TYR A 444 39.60 -4.02 18.03
N ASP A 445 40.58 -3.32 18.60
CA ASP A 445 40.54 -2.96 20.02
C ASP A 445 39.50 -1.86 20.29
N LEU A 446 39.25 -1.57 21.56
CA LEU A 446 38.31 -0.50 21.95
C LEU A 446 38.78 0.90 21.54
N GLN A 447 40.05 1.07 21.18
CA GLN A 447 40.60 2.33 20.67
C GLN A 447 40.47 2.44 19.14
N GLY A 448 39.83 1.47 18.49
CA GLY A 448 39.58 1.46 17.05
C GLY A 448 40.79 1.05 16.20
N ARG A 449 41.84 0.51 16.81
CA ARG A 449 42.99 -0.03 16.07
C ARG A 449 42.66 -1.44 15.59
N ALA A 450 42.84 -1.69 14.30
CA ALA A 450 42.67 -3.03 13.74
C ALA A 450 43.78 -3.95 14.27
N LEU A 451 43.39 -4.96 15.05
CA LEU A 451 44.25 -6.02 15.57
C LEU A 451 44.43 -7.13 14.53
N LEU A 452 43.39 -7.39 13.73
CA LEU A 452 43.37 -8.44 12.73
C LEU A 452 42.47 -8.02 11.57
N ARG A 453 42.86 -8.37 10.34
CA ARG A 453 42.02 -8.24 9.14
C ARG A 453 42.16 -9.49 8.29
N ARG A 454 41.04 -10.04 7.84
CA ARG A 454 41.02 -11.24 7.00
C ARG A 454 39.94 -11.17 5.94
N ASP A 455 40.31 -11.47 4.71
CA ASP A 455 39.37 -11.61 3.60
C ASP A 455 39.01 -13.09 3.41
N LEU A 456 37.71 -13.37 3.43
CA LEU A 456 37.11 -14.68 3.22
C LEU A 456 36.56 -14.73 1.80
N SER A 457 37.16 -15.58 0.97
CA SER A 457 36.68 -15.78 -0.39
C SER A 457 35.26 -16.36 -0.39
N PRO A 458 34.43 -15.98 -1.38
CA PRO A 458 33.19 -16.70 -1.65
C PRO A 458 33.57 -18.17 -1.87
N HIS A 459 32.80 -19.12 -1.33
CA HIS A 459 33.04 -20.59 -1.38
C HIS A 459 33.92 -21.20 -0.27
N SER A 460 34.39 -20.46 0.73
CA SER A 460 35.01 -21.09 1.91
C SER A 460 33.95 -21.79 2.76
N THR A 461 33.93 -23.14 2.78
CA THR A 461 32.97 -23.96 3.55
C THR A 461 33.53 -24.51 4.86
N SER A 462 34.83 -24.37 5.09
CA SER A 462 35.47 -24.85 6.31
C SER A 462 35.34 -23.82 7.45
N PRO A 463 34.97 -24.24 8.67
CA PRO A 463 35.11 -23.41 9.86
C PRO A 463 36.53 -22.91 9.96
N TRP A 464 36.67 -21.60 10.19
CA TRP A 464 37.97 -20.97 10.35
C TRP A 464 38.25 -20.77 11.84
N HIS A 465 39.50 -21.02 12.22
CA HIS A 465 40.00 -20.81 13.57
C HIS A 465 41.28 -19.99 13.47
N GLU A 466 41.31 -18.83 14.11
CA GLU A 466 42.53 -18.05 14.31
C GLU A 466 42.59 -17.61 15.77
N GLY A 467 43.72 -17.89 16.41
CA GLY A 467 43.98 -17.47 17.79
C GLY A 467 44.37 -16.00 17.82
N LEU A 468 43.67 -15.21 18.63
CA LEU A 468 44.02 -13.82 18.90
C LEU A 468 44.35 -13.68 20.39
N SER A 469 45.62 -13.43 20.70
CA SER A 469 46.04 -13.09 22.06
C SER A 469 45.91 -11.57 22.27
N HIS A 470 44.84 -11.15 22.94
CA HIS A 470 44.60 -9.75 23.27
C HIS A 470 43.92 -9.61 24.64
N GLN A 471 44.48 -8.75 25.50
CA GLN A 471 43.88 -8.43 26.79
C GLN A 471 42.82 -7.34 26.63
N GLY A 472 41.58 -7.65 26.99
CA GLY A 472 40.45 -6.72 26.96
C GLY A 472 39.42 -7.01 25.87
N ALA A 473 38.40 -6.17 25.80
CA ALA A 473 37.32 -6.34 24.84
C ALA A 473 37.78 -6.01 23.41
N VAL A 474 37.25 -6.76 22.44
CA VAL A 474 37.47 -6.54 21.02
C VAL A 474 36.14 -6.37 20.29
N ILE A 475 36.16 -5.60 19.22
CA ILE A 475 35.03 -5.42 18.31
C ILE A 475 35.34 -6.20 17.04
N VAL A 476 34.46 -7.11 16.65
CA VAL A 476 34.60 -7.84 15.39
C VAL A 476 33.55 -7.33 14.42
N THR A 477 33.98 -6.93 13.23
CA THR A 477 33.09 -6.55 12.13
C THR A 477 33.27 -7.50 10.97
N ALA A 478 32.17 -7.87 10.32
CA ALA A 478 32.17 -8.43 8.98
C ALA A 478 31.63 -7.38 8.02
N SER A 479 32.32 -7.13 6.91
CA SER A 479 31.85 -6.26 5.83
C SER A 479 32.15 -6.87 4.47
N THR A 480 31.46 -6.43 3.44
CA THR A 480 31.87 -6.67 2.05
C THR A 480 33.10 -5.82 1.69
N LEU A 481 33.75 -6.12 0.57
CA LEU A 481 34.97 -5.43 0.11
C LEU A 481 34.73 -3.94 -0.22
N ASP A 482 33.51 -3.58 -0.61
CA ASP A 482 33.05 -2.20 -0.85
C ASP A 482 32.61 -1.46 0.44
N GLY A 483 32.72 -2.11 1.61
CA GLY A 483 32.54 -1.49 2.92
C GLY A 483 31.14 -1.58 3.52
N ARG A 484 30.20 -2.34 2.93
CA ARG A 484 28.88 -2.59 3.54
C ARG A 484 29.03 -3.50 4.76
N LEU A 485 28.64 -3.00 5.93
CA LEU A 485 28.68 -3.77 7.18
C LEU A 485 27.63 -4.90 7.14
N LEU A 486 28.09 -6.14 7.32
CA LEU A 486 27.27 -7.35 7.36
C LEU A 486 26.91 -7.76 8.79
N ASN A 487 27.86 -7.63 9.71
CA ASN A 487 27.65 -7.92 11.13
C ASN A 487 28.68 -7.19 12.01
N ARG A 488 28.34 -6.94 13.28
CA ARG A 488 29.25 -6.40 14.29
C ARG A 488 28.94 -7.01 15.66
N GLY A 489 29.96 -7.54 16.32
CA GLY A 489 29.88 -8.06 17.69
C GLY A 489 30.94 -7.45 18.60
N VAL A 490 30.68 -7.41 19.90
CA VAL A 490 31.66 -7.06 20.94
C VAL A 490 31.92 -8.30 21.76
N PHE A 491 33.20 -8.65 21.93
CA PHE A 491 33.63 -9.85 22.61
C PHE A 491 34.61 -9.50 23.72
N LEU A 492 34.46 -10.13 24.87
CA LEU A 492 35.36 -9.94 26.01
C LEU A 492 36.54 -10.91 25.88
N GLY A 493 37.72 -10.41 25.50
CA GLY A 493 38.98 -11.11 25.74
C GLY A 493 39.27 -11.11 27.24
N LYS A 494 39.77 -12.24 27.77
CA LYS A 494 40.34 -12.27 29.12
C LYS A 494 41.82 -11.93 29.05
#